data_AF-A0A418RFB7-F1
#
_entry.id   AF-A0A418RFB7-F1
#
_cell.length_a   1.000
_cell.length_b   1.000
_cell.length_c   1.000
_cell.angle_alpha   90.00
_cell.angle_beta   90.00
_cell.angle_gamma   90.00
#
_symmetry.space_group_name_H-M   'P 1'
#
loop_
_entity.id
_entity.type
_entity.pdbx_description
1 polymer ?
#
loop_
_entity_poly.entity_id
_entity_poly.type
_entity_poly.pdbx_seq_one_letter_code
_entity_poly.pdbx_strand_id
1 'polypeptide(L)'
;MIFAKDFIETSEGLVFAVVSSTIEQDQVLCFLRYIKRGSVWNKLSTDPANAYLKQHYPDYLYYSANLDAHLHAVPLKRIVKHHQAKQRLQDLMQTEQLDTIESDLTQLCQLLQQAGLDLSQTGVTGSLLIGAQQASSDIDLVCYSRSAFNQCRELTRMLIAQQQLHELDEQDWQASYDRRSCELSYSDYIWHERRKYNKAVINGRKFDLNFIEDSPSSELSRYQKCAAITLQCIITDDTHAFDYPAEFKIAHDDIDAIVSFTATYTGQAFKGETVEVSGIVEQNHLGIKRIVVGSSREAHGEYIKVLRA
;
A
#
# COMPACT_ATOMS: atom_id res chain seq x y z
N MET A 1 -12.78 0.90 -15.02
CA MET A 1 -12.01 1.86 -14.19
C MET A 1 -10.66 1.22 -13.93
N ILE A 2 -9.57 1.99 -13.84
CA ILE A 2 -8.24 1.45 -13.51
C ILE A 2 -8.00 1.81 -12.05
N PHE A 3 -7.72 0.82 -11.20
CA PHE A 3 -7.51 1.05 -9.77
C PHE A 3 -6.04 1.11 -9.40
N ALA A 4 -5.72 1.83 -8.32
CA ALA A 4 -4.46 1.59 -7.63
C ALA A 4 -4.34 0.10 -7.29
N LYS A 5 -3.13 -0.47 -7.32
CA LYS A 5 -2.87 -1.93 -7.19
C LYS A 5 -3.30 -2.79 -8.39
N ASP A 6 -3.92 -2.26 -9.43
CA ASP A 6 -3.96 -2.92 -10.75
C ASP A 6 -2.65 -2.71 -11.49
N PHE A 7 -2.38 -3.53 -12.50
CA PHE A 7 -1.24 -3.34 -13.40
C PHE A 7 -1.72 -3.05 -14.83
N ILE A 8 -0.93 -2.26 -15.57
CA ILE A 8 -1.13 -1.99 -16.99
C ILE A 8 0.08 -2.44 -17.79
N GLU A 9 -0.15 -3.00 -18.96
CA GLU A 9 0.88 -3.53 -19.85
C GLU A 9 0.87 -2.78 -21.17
N THR A 10 2.07 -2.52 -21.71
CA THR A 10 2.28 -1.88 -23.01
C THR A 10 2.80 -2.87 -24.04
N SER A 11 2.69 -2.53 -25.33
CA SER A 11 3.11 -3.40 -26.44
C SER A 11 4.61 -3.75 -26.41
N GLU A 12 5.42 -2.96 -25.74
CA GLU A 12 6.87 -3.16 -25.59
C GLU A 12 7.22 -4.22 -24.52
N GLY A 13 6.22 -4.85 -23.88
CA GLY A 13 6.43 -5.85 -22.84
C GLY A 13 6.81 -5.23 -21.49
N LEU A 14 6.30 -4.03 -21.20
CA LEU A 14 6.48 -3.34 -19.93
C LEU A 14 5.20 -3.44 -19.11
N VAL A 15 5.33 -3.76 -17.82
CA VAL A 15 4.19 -3.82 -16.90
C VAL A 15 4.40 -2.83 -15.76
N PHE A 16 3.42 -1.96 -15.60
CA PHE A 16 3.43 -0.87 -14.63
C PHE A 16 2.37 -1.12 -13.55
N ALA A 17 2.75 -0.94 -12.29
CA ALA A 17 1.82 -0.90 -11.17
C ALA A 17 1.16 0.48 -11.11
N VAL A 18 -0.16 0.50 -11.11
CA VAL A 18 -0.95 1.75 -11.02
C VAL A 18 -0.85 2.30 -9.60
N VAL A 19 -0.53 3.60 -9.50
CA VAL A 19 -0.33 4.31 -8.24
C VAL A 19 -1.61 4.98 -7.77
N SER A 20 -2.42 5.47 -8.72
CA SER A 20 -3.65 6.20 -8.45
C SER A 20 -4.70 5.86 -9.51
N SER A 21 -5.96 5.85 -9.09
CA SER A 21 -7.12 5.76 -10.00
C SER A 21 -7.36 7.05 -10.79
N THR A 22 -6.66 8.14 -10.45
CA THR A 22 -6.76 9.42 -11.15
C THR A 22 -6.01 9.36 -12.48
N ILE A 23 -6.66 9.85 -13.55
CA ILE A 23 -6.07 10.01 -14.87
C ILE A 23 -5.67 11.47 -15.04
N GLU A 24 -4.40 11.72 -15.40
CA GLU A 24 -3.88 13.07 -15.64
C GLU A 24 -3.56 13.24 -17.11
N GLN A 25 -4.28 14.13 -17.81
CA GLN A 25 -4.01 14.43 -19.23
C GLN A 25 -3.95 13.16 -20.11
N ASP A 26 -4.93 12.26 -19.96
CA ASP A 26 -4.99 10.93 -20.61
C ASP A 26 -3.86 9.97 -20.24
N GLN A 27 -3.14 10.24 -19.14
CA GLN A 27 -2.09 9.40 -18.60
C GLN A 27 -2.54 8.67 -17.33
N VAL A 28 -2.23 7.38 -17.26
CA VAL A 28 -2.38 6.60 -16.03
C VAL A 28 -1.10 6.71 -15.22
N LEU A 29 -1.22 7.24 -14.00
CA LEU A 29 -0.11 7.37 -13.05
C LEU A 29 0.31 6.00 -12.52
N CYS A 30 1.58 5.65 -12.74
CA CYS A 30 2.07 4.29 -12.46
C CYS A 30 3.58 4.24 -12.18
N PHE A 31 4.09 3.06 -11.85
CA PHE A 31 5.52 2.76 -11.76
C PHE A 31 5.83 1.45 -12.48
N LEU A 32 6.92 1.43 -13.25
CA LEU A 32 7.37 0.24 -13.96
C LEU A 32 7.85 -0.79 -12.94
N ARG A 33 7.28 -2.00 -12.99
CA ARG A 33 7.61 -3.08 -12.06
C ARG A 33 8.15 -4.32 -12.74
N TYR A 34 7.73 -4.60 -13.97
CA TYR A 34 8.23 -5.77 -14.69
C TYR A 34 8.55 -5.44 -16.14
N ILE A 35 9.61 -6.06 -16.64
CA ILE A 35 9.95 -6.08 -18.06
C ILE A 35 9.98 -7.53 -18.54
N LYS A 36 9.41 -7.78 -19.72
CA LYS A 36 9.45 -9.09 -20.34
C LYS A 36 10.77 -9.29 -21.06
N ARG A 37 11.52 -10.35 -20.73
CA ARG A 37 12.70 -10.79 -21.50
C ARG A 37 12.44 -12.21 -21.98
N GLY A 38 12.11 -12.35 -23.27
CA GLY A 38 11.62 -13.62 -23.82
C GLY A 38 10.26 -13.99 -23.22
N SER A 39 10.18 -15.16 -22.59
CA SER A 39 8.99 -15.63 -21.89
C SER A 39 8.94 -15.27 -20.40
N VAL A 40 9.97 -14.62 -19.85
CA VAL A 40 10.14 -14.43 -18.40
C VAL A 40 9.94 -12.98 -17.99
N TRP A 41 9.19 -12.77 -16.91
CA TRP A 41 9.05 -11.48 -16.25
C TRP A 41 10.24 -11.20 -15.33
N ASN A 42 10.87 -10.04 -15.48
CA ASN A 42 11.95 -9.57 -14.61
C ASN A 42 11.45 -8.40 -13.77
N LYS A 43 11.45 -8.55 -12.45
CA LYS A 43 11.05 -7.50 -11.50
C LYS A 43 12.12 -6.41 -11.43
N LEU A 44 11.70 -5.15 -11.45
CA LEU A 44 12.56 -3.98 -11.27
C LEU A 44 12.20 -3.25 -9.98
N SER A 45 13.22 -2.90 -9.20
CA SER A 45 13.08 -1.87 -8.16
C SER A 45 13.06 -0.48 -8.79
N THR A 46 12.77 0.54 -8.00
CA THR A 46 12.49 1.90 -8.51
C THR A 46 13.65 2.50 -9.30
N ASP A 47 14.90 2.39 -8.83
CA ASP A 47 16.02 3.05 -9.52
C ASP A 47 16.43 2.34 -10.82
N PRO A 48 16.50 0.99 -10.89
CA PRO A 48 16.61 0.26 -12.15
C PRO A 48 15.47 0.56 -13.13
N ALA A 49 14.23 0.71 -12.63
CA ALA A 49 13.08 1.06 -13.46
C ALA A 49 13.23 2.46 -14.08
N ASN A 50 13.60 3.46 -13.28
CA ASN A 50 13.89 4.81 -13.74
C ASN A 50 15.02 4.84 -14.78
N ALA A 51 16.12 4.13 -14.51
CA ALA A 51 17.26 4.05 -15.43
C ALA A 51 16.87 3.40 -16.76
N TYR A 52 16.10 2.31 -16.72
CA TYR A 52 15.63 1.61 -17.90
C TYR A 52 14.71 2.48 -18.77
N LEU A 53 13.73 3.17 -18.16
CA LEU A 53 12.85 4.08 -18.90
C LEU A 53 13.62 5.27 -19.48
N LYS A 54 14.53 5.88 -18.71
CA LYS A 54 15.35 6.99 -19.20
C LYS A 54 16.16 6.61 -20.45
N GLN A 55 16.65 5.37 -20.51
CA GLN A 55 17.45 4.87 -21.62
C GLN A 55 16.61 4.47 -22.84
N HIS A 56 15.45 3.83 -22.63
CA HIS A 56 14.72 3.15 -23.72
C HIS A 56 13.36 3.78 -24.05
N TYR A 57 12.67 4.32 -23.05
CA TYR A 57 11.29 4.81 -23.17
C TYR A 57 11.07 6.08 -22.34
N PRO A 58 11.80 7.18 -22.62
CA PRO A 58 11.76 8.40 -21.82
C PRO A 58 10.37 9.04 -21.79
N ASP A 59 9.53 8.78 -22.81
CA ASP A 59 8.13 9.21 -22.88
C ASP A 59 7.29 8.78 -21.67
N TYR A 60 7.68 7.70 -20.96
CA TYR A 60 6.96 7.22 -19.79
C TYR A 60 7.39 7.89 -18.48
N LEU A 61 8.45 8.71 -18.47
CA LEU A 61 8.84 9.49 -17.30
C LEU A 61 7.92 10.72 -17.16
N TYR A 62 7.35 10.92 -15.98
CA TYR A 62 6.32 11.93 -15.77
C TYR A 62 6.49 12.67 -14.44
N TYR A 63 6.08 13.93 -14.41
CA TYR A 63 5.93 14.71 -13.18
C TYR A 63 4.45 15.03 -13.00
N SER A 64 3.85 14.51 -11.93
CA SER A 64 2.47 14.85 -11.58
C SER A 64 2.46 16.12 -10.75
N ALA A 65 1.79 17.15 -11.25
CA ALA A 65 1.58 18.40 -10.52
C ALA A 65 0.59 18.23 -9.35
N ASN A 66 -0.28 17.22 -9.39
CA ASN A 66 -1.23 16.97 -8.30
C ASN A 66 -0.56 16.24 -7.14
N LEU A 67 0.36 15.32 -7.44
CA LEU A 67 1.13 14.60 -6.41
C LEU A 67 2.44 15.30 -6.03
N ASP A 68 2.83 16.34 -6.77
CA ASP A 68 4.14 17.02 -6.65
C ASP A 68 5.30 16.02 -6.63
N ALA A 69 5.28 15.06 -7.56
CA ALA A 69 6.20 13.93 -7.55
C ALA A 69 6.59 13.48 -8.96
N HIS A 70 7.84 13.00 -9.07
CA HIS A 70 8.28 12.26 -10.24
C HIS A 70 7.86 10.79 -10.14
N LEU A 71 7.15 10.33 -11.16
CA LEU A 71 6.73 8.94 -11.32
C LEU A 71 6.73 8.57 -12.81
N HIS A 72 6.05 7.48 -13.16
CA HIS A 72 5.83 7.13 -14.56
C HIS A 72 4.38 7.39 -14.95
N ALA A 73 4.14 7.58 -16.23
CA ALA A 73 2.78 7.64 -16.73
C ALA A 73 2.68 6.97 -18.10
N VAL A 74 1.60 6.23 -18.32
CA VAL A 74 1.35 5.54 -19.59
C VAL A 74 0.10 6.14 -20.22
N PRO A 75 0.17 6.61 -21.48
CA PRO A 75 -1.01 7.12 -22.16
C PRO A 75 -2.05 6.01 -22.32
N LEU A 76 -3.33 6.29 -22.10
CA LEU A 76 -4.42 5.30 -22.22
C LEU A 76 -4.33 4.50 -23.54
N LYS A 77 -4.02 5.17 -24.65
CA LYS A 77 -3.88 4.57 -25.98
C LYS A 77 -2.72 3.58 -26.14
N ARG A 78 -1.73 3.58 -25.24
CA ARG A 78 -0.57 2.66 -25.26
C ARG A 78 -0.77 1.44 -24.35
N ILE A 79 -1.88 1.39 -23.60
CA ILE A 79 -2.22 0.24 -22.76
C ILE A 79 -2.81 -0.85 -23.64
N VAL A 80 -2.11 -1.98 -23.75
CA VAL A 80 -2.57 -3.15 -24.52
C VAL A 80 -3.26 -4.19 -23.63
N LYS A 81 -3.01 -4.18 -22.32
CA LYS A 81 -3.69 -5.03 -21.36
C LYS A 81 -3.78 -4.36 -19.99
N HIS A 82 -4.93 -4.52 -19.35
CA HIS A 82 -5.20 -4.09 -17.97
C HIS A 82 -5.38 -5.34 -17.12
N HIS A 83 -4.45 -5.57 -16.20
CA HIS A 83 -4.47 -6.68 -15.25
C HIS A 83 -5.18 -6.22 -13.99
N GLN A 84 -6.37 -6.77 -13.75
CA GLN A 84 -7.28 -6.36 -12.68
C GLN A 84 -7.16 -7.30 -11.47
N ALA A 85 -6.89 -6.75 -10.29
CA ALA A 85 -6.64 -7.55 -9.10
C ALA A 85 -7.86 -8.39 -8.66
N LYS A 86 -9.06 -7.81 -8.72
CA LYS A 86 -10.33 -8.52 -8.44
C LYS A 86 -10.59 -9.66 -9.44
N GLN A 87 -10.42 -9.41 -10.74
CA GLN A 87 -10.62 -10.43 -11.77
C GLN A 87 -9.62 -11.58 -11.60
N ARG A 88 -8.34 -11.27 -11.36
CA ARG A 88 -7.31 -12.30 -11.18
C ARG A 88 -7.62 -13.22 -10.00
N LEU A 89 -8.10 -12.67 -8.88
CA LEU A 89 -8.47 -13.50 -7.74
C LEU A 89 -9.63 -14.44 -8.10
N GLN A 90 -10.67 -13.92 -8.77
CA GLN A 90 -11.79 -14.73 -9.23
C GLN A 90 -11.37 -15.86 -10.17
N ASP A 91 -10.47 -15.58 -11.11
CA ASP A 91 -9.93 -16.58 -12.04
C ASP A 91 -9.16 -17.68 -11.29
N LEU A 92 -8.33 -17.31 -10.31
CA LEU A 92 -7.56 -18.26 -9.50
C LEU A 92 -8.46 -19.14 -8.64
N MET A 93 -9.53 -18.59 -8.05
CA MET A 93 -10.49 -19.36 -7.27
C MET A 93 -11.26 -20.41 -8.09
N GLN A 94 -11.22 -20.33 -9.43
CA GLN A 94 -11.87 -21.26 -10.35
C GLN A 94 -10.87 -22.16 -11.11
N THR A 95 -9.57 -21.96 -10.91
CA THR A 95 -8.52 -22.67 -11.65
C THR A 95 -8.21 -24.02 -11.00
N GLU A 96 -8.20 -25.10 -11.78
CA GLU A 96 -7.91 -26.46 -11.27
C GLU A 96 -6.41 -26.71 -11.06
N GLN A 97 -5.56 -26.15 -11.93
CA GLN A 97 -4.11 -26.33 -11.89
C GLN A 97 -3.45 -25.06 -11.37
N LEU A 98 -3.13 -25.08 -10.08
CA LEU A 98 -2.48 -23.98 -9.38
C LEU A 98 -1.03 -24.34 -9.09
N ASP A 99 -0.13 -23.37 -9.15
CA ASP A 99 1.19 -23.53 -8.53
C ASP A 99 1.09 -23.50 -6.98
N THR A 100 2.20 -23.73 -6.28
CA THR A 100 2.22 -23.75 -4.80
C THR A 100 1.75 -22.43 -4.19
N ILE A 101 2.10 -21.28 -4.78
CA ILE A 101 1.82 -19.95 -4.25
C ILE A 101 0.34 -19.60 -4.50
N GLU A 102 -0.17 -19.95 -5.69
CA GLU A 102 -1.58 -19.81 -6.04
C GLU A 102 -2.47 -20.74 -5.18
N SER A 103 -1.98 -21.93 -4.82
CA SER A 103 -2.64 -22.83 -3.87
C SER A 103 -2.70 -22.22 -2.47
N ASP A 104 -1.60 -21.62 -1.99
CA ASP A 104 -1.57 -20.95 -0.68
C ASP A 104 -2.50 -19.73 -0.65
N LEU A 105 -2.58 -18.95 -1.74
CA LEU A 105 -3.57 -17.87 -1.89
C LEU A 105 -5.00 -18.42 -1.80
N THR A 106 -5.29 -19.51 -2.51
CA THR A 106 -6.63 -20.11 -2.55
C THR A 106 -7.04 -20.62 -1.17
N GLN A 107 -6.13 -21.29 -0.46
CA GLN A 107 -6.36 -21.75 0.92
C GLN A 107 -6.59 -20.57 1.88
N LEU A 108 -5.80 -19.49 1.78
CA LEU A 108 -6.00 -18.28 2.56
C LEU A 108 -7.39 -17.67 2.30
N CYS A 109 -7.80 -17.57 1.03
CA CYS A 109 -9.10 -17.01 0.67
C CYS A 109 -10.26 -17.88 1.17
N GLN A 110 -10.14 -19.20 1.05
CA GLN A 110 -11.13 -20.15 1.60
C GLN A 110 -11.26 -20.02 3.12
N LEU A 111 -10.13 -19.90 3.83
CA LEU A 111 -10.11 -19.73 5.29
C LEU A 111 -10.81 -18.43 5.70
N LEU A 112 -10.48 -17.32 5.05
CA LEU A 112 -11.11 -16.03 5.30
C LEU A 112 -12.61 -16.05 4.97
N GLN A 113 -13.00 -16.69 3.86
CA GLN A 113 -14.39 -16.82 3.45
C GLN A 113 -15.21 -17.68 4.43
N GLN A 114 -14.66 -18.80 4.90
CA GLN A 114 -15.28 -19.64 5.94
C GLN A 114 -15.46 -18.88 7.25
N ALA A 115 -14.53 -17.96 7.55
CA ALA A 115 -14.61 -17.07 8.70
C ALA A 115 -15.57 -15.87 8.49
N GLY A 116 -16.21 -15.76 7.32
CA GLY A 116 -17.28 -14.80 7.03
C GLY A 116 -16.87 -13.60 6.17
N LEU A 117 -15.68 -13.59 5.56
CA LEU A 117 -15.29 -12.55 4.62
C LEU A 117 -16.00 -12.71 3.27
N ASP A 118 -16.59 -11.62 2.76
CA ASP A 118 -17.06 -11.57 1.38
C ASP A 118 -15.90 -11.30 0.41
N LEU A 119 -15.49 -12.33 -0.33
CA LEU A 119 -14.44 -12.23 -1.34
C LEU A 119 -14.87 -11.42 -2.58
N SER A 120 -16.14 -11.04 -2.72
CA SER A 120 -16.56 -10.15 -3.82
C SER A 120 -15.90 -8.78 -3.77
N GLN A 121 -15.40 -8.37 -2.59
CA GLN A 121 -14.73 -7.09 -2.35
C GLN A 121 -13.21 -7.25 -2.17
N THR A 122 -12.64 -8.37 -2.62
CA THR A 122 -11.21 -8.64 -2.54
C THR A 122 -10.60 -8.90 -3.91
N GLY A 123 -9.29 -8.68 -4.01
CA GLY A 123 -8.47 -8.97 -5.17
C GLY A 123 -7.07 -9.39 -4.75
N VAL A 124 -6.27 -9.83 -5.73
CA VAL A 124 -4.86 -10.17 -5.54
C VAL A 124 -3.99 -9.32 -6.45
N THR A 125 -2.94 -8.71 -5.91
CA THR A 125 -2.01 -7.85 -6.64
C THR A 125 -0.58 -8.43 -6.64
N GLY A 126 0.41 -7.60 -6.95
CA GLY A 126 1.81 -7.98 -6.89
C GLY A 126 2.19 -8.99 -7.97
N SER A 127 3.01 -9.97 -7.60
CA SER A 127 3.53 -10.95 -8.56
C SER A 127 2.45 -11.90 -9.10
N LEU A 128 1.50 -12.29 -8.24
CA LEU A 128 0.38 -13.17 -8.57
C LEU A 128 -0.58 -12.54 -9.59
N LEU A 129 -0.65 -11.20 -9.66
CA LEU A 129 -1.50 -10.47 -10.60
C LEU A 129 -1.21 -10.83 -12.07
N ILE A 130 0.07 -11.01 -12.39
CA ILE A 130 0.55 -11.24 -13.76
C ILE A 130 1.20 -12.61 -13.97
N GLY A 131 1.14 -13.49 -12.98
CA GLY A 131 1.80 -14.79 -13.05
C GLY A 131 3.33 -14.69 -12.99
N ALA A 132 3.87 -13.68 -12.30
CA ALA A 132 5.31 -13.43 -12.18
C ALA A 132 5.88 -13.84 -10.81
N GLN A 133 5.11 -14.61 -10.04
CA GLN A 133 5.52 -15.11 -8.74
C GLN A 133 6.74 -16.04 -8.84
N GLN A 134 7.55 -16.01 -7.79
CA GLN A 134 8.71 -16.86 -7.56
C GLN A 134 8.59 -17.47 -6.17
N ALA A 135 9.35 -18.52 -5.86
CA ALA A 135 9.24 -19.24 -4.58
C ALA A 135 9.27 -18.34 -3.32
N SER A 136 9.98 -17.21 -3.36
CA SER A 136 10.07 -16.22 -2.28
C SER A 136 9.00 -15.11 -2.32
N SER A 137 7.99 -15.23 -3.19
CA SER A 137 6.95 -14.21 -3.33
C SER A 137 5.91 -14.30 -2.22
N ASP A 138 5.63 -13.14 -1.65
CA ASP A 138 4.54 -12.93 -0.69
C ASP A 138 3.19 -12.89 -1.45
N ILE A 139 2.08 -13.05 -0.70
CA ILE A 139 0.72 -12.88 -1.20
C ILE A 139 0.24 -11.46 -0.88
N ASP A 140 -0.08 -10.67 -1.89
CA ASP A 140 -0.63 -9.32 -1.70
C ASP A 140 -2.14 -9.32 -1.96
N LEU A 141 -2.96 -9.34 -0.89
CA LEU A 141 -4.40 -9.16 -0.99
C LEU A 141 -4.77 -7.68 -1.00
N VAL A 142 -5.85 -7.35 -1.70
CA VAL A 142 -6.41 -6.00 -1.79
C VAL A 142 -7.89 -6.06 -1.41
N CYS A 143 -8.32 -5.18 -0.52
CA CYS A 143 -9.73 -4.98 -0.16
C CYS A 143 -10.22 -3.64 -0.74
N TYR A 144 -11.41 -3.63 -1.32
CA TYR A 144 -11.99 -2.48 -2.03
C TYR A 144 -12.96 -1.65 -1.18
N SER A 145 -13.16 -2.00 0.09
CA SER A 145 -13.91 -1.18 1.04
C SER A 145 -13.27 -1.21 2.42
N ARG A 146 -13.41 -0.10 3.16
CA ARG A 146 -12.89 0.02 4.53
C ARG A 146 -13.48 -1.03 5.46
N SER A 147 -14.76 -1.35 5.28
CA SER A 147 -15.45 -2.39 6.05
C SER A 147 -14.85 -3.78 5.81
N ALA A 148 -14.65 -4.17 4.54
CA ALA A 148 -14.05 -5.45 4.19
C ALA A 148 -12.59 -5.55 4.67
N PHE A 149 -11.84 -4.46 4.54
CA PHE A 149 -10.46 -4.42 5.02
C PHE A 149 -10.36 -4.59 6.54
N ASN A 150 -11.16 -3.84 7.31
CA ASN A 150 -11.19 -3.97 8.77
C ASN A 150 -11.70 -5.35 9.22
N GLN A 151 -12.71 -5.90 8.54
CA GLN A 151 -13.15 -7.27 8.78
C GLN A 151 -12.01 -8.27 8.52
N CYS A 152 -11.31 -8.15 7.40
CA CYS A 152 -10.20 -9.04 7.05
C CYS A 152 -9.06 -9.01 8.09
N ARG A 153 -8.75 -7.83 8.64
CA ARG A 153 -7.79 -7.67 9.76
C ARG A 153 -8.26 -8.37 11.03
N GLU A 154 -9.53 -8.18 11.42
CA GLU A 154 -10.09 -8.86 12.60
C GLU A 154 -10.14 -10.38 12.44
N LEU A 155 -10.47 -10.86 11.24
CA LEU A 155 -10.42 -12.29 10.92
C LEU A 155 -8.98 -12.82 10.96
N THR A 156 -8.02 -12.06 10.46
CA THR A 156 -6.59 -12.42 10.53
C THR A 156 -6.14 -12.56 11.99
N ARG A 157 -6.49 -11.59 12.84
CA ARG A 157 -6.22 -11.65 14.29
C ARG A 157 -6.85 -12.89 14.93
N MET A 158 -8.12 -13.17 14.62
CA MET A 158 -8.84 -14.32 15.15
C MET A 158 -8.20 -15.65 14.70
N LEU A 159 -7.85 -15.77 13.42
CA LEU A 159 -7.26 -16.98 12.83
C LEU A 159 -5.83 -17.23 13.36
N ILE A 160 -5.08 -16.18 13.68
CA ILE A 160 -3.80 -16.29 14.42
C ILE A 160 -4.05 -16.88 15.81
N ALA A 161 -5.03 -16.35 16.55
CA ALA A 161 -5.36 -16.87 17.88
C ALA A 161 -5.84 -18.33 17.86
N GLN A 162 -6.43 -18.77 16.74
CA GLN A 162 -6.86 -20.15 16.48
C GLN A 162 -5.75 -21.04 15.89
N GLN A 163 -4.54 -20.51 15.71
CA GLN A 163 -3.38 -21.21 15.12
C GLN A 163 -3.62 -21.71 13.67
N GLN A 164 -4.58 -21.12 12.97
CA GLN A 164 -4.82 -21.39 11.54
C GLN A 164 -4.00 -20.47 10.63
N LEU A 165 -3.57 -19.32 11.17
CA LEU A 165 -2.54 -18.45 10.62
C LEU A 165 -1.44 -18.27 11.66
N HIS A 166 -0.27 -17.80 11.23
CA HIS A 166 0.86 -17.54 12.11
C HIS A 166 1.29 -16.08 12.05
N GLU A 167 1.85 -15.58 13.15
CA GLU A 167 2.60 -14.32 13.10
C GLU A 167 3.89 -14.48 12.29
N LEU A 168 4.43 -13.36 11.82
CA LEU A 168 5.78 -13.33 11.25
C LEU A 168 6.79 -13.72 12.34
N ASP A 169 7.81 -14.48 11.94
CA ASP A 169 8.94 -14.82 12.81
C ASP A 169 9.95 -13.66 12.91
N GLU A 170 10.98 -13.83 13.72
CA GLU A 170 12.02 -12.80 13.94
C GLU A 170 12.77 -12.43 12.65
N GLN A 171 13.02 -13.40 11.76
CA GLN A 171 13.71 -13.16 10.50
C GLN A 171 12.84 -12.33 9.55
N ASP A 172 11.55 -12.65 9.49
CA ASP A 172 10.57 -11.92 8.71
C ASP A 172 10.35 -10.49 9.25
N TRP A 173 10.33 -10.32 10.57
CA TRP A 173 10.27 -8.99 11.18
C TRP A 173 11.51 -8.15 10.90
N GLN A 174 12.70 -8.74 11.00
CA GLN A 174 13.95 -8.06 10.67
C GLN A 174 13.98 -7.62 9.20
N ALA A 175 13.65 -8.53 8.28
CA ALA A 175 13.58 -8.22 6.86
C ALA A 175 12.50 -7.17 6.53
N SER A 176 11.38 -7.16 7.27
CA SER A 176 10.35 -6.14 7.17
C SER A 176 10.88 -4.77 7.60
N TYR A 177 11.57 -4.70 8.73
CA TYR A 177 12.16 -3.48 9.29
C TYR A 177 13.25 -2.88 8.40
N ASP A 178 14.21 -3.70 7.96
CA ASP A 178 15.34 -3.25 7.13
C ASP A 178 14.87 -2.60 5.83
N ARG A 179 13.78 -3.11 5.24
CA ARG A 179 13.15 -2.54 4.03
C ARG A 179 12.54 -1.16 4.25
N ARG A 180 12.18 -0.78 5.49
CA ARG A 180 11.55 0.51 5.77
C ARG A 180 12.56 1.62 6.04
N SER A 181 13.70 1.28 6.65
CA SER A 181 14.73 2.27 7.03
C SER A 181 14.12 3.49 7.76
N CYS A 182 13.18 3.25 8.68
CA CYS A 182 12.46 4.29 9.41
C CYS A 182 13.18 4.70 10.70
N GLU A 183 12.73 5.81 11.30
CA GLU A 183 13.30 6.38 12.54
C GLU A 183 12.91 5.62 13.82
N LEU A 184 11.93 4.72 13.75
CA LEU A 184 11.54 3.89 14.89
C LEU A 184 12.64 2.88 15.24
N SER A 185 12.80 2.59 16.53
CA SER A 185 13.60 1.43 16.95
C SER A 185 12.95 0.13 16.46
N TYR A 186 13.73 -0.94 16.31
CA TYR A 186 13.20 -2.25 15.91
C TYR A 186 12.06 -2.75 16.82
N SER A 187 12.20 -2.55 18.14
CA SER A 187 11.16 -2.91 19.10
C SER A 187 9.89 -2.07 18.96
N ASP A 188 10.04 -0.76 18.73
CA ASP A 188 8.88 0.12 18.50
C ASP A 188 8.19 -0.27 17.17
N TYR A 189 8.97 -0.53 16.12
CA TYR A 189 8.45 -0.95 14.83
C TYR A 189 7.63 -2.25 14.94
N ILE A 190 8.17 -3.30 15.58
CA ILE A 190 7.43 -4.55 15.75
C ILE A 190 6.16 -4.33 16.58
N TRP A 191 6.25 -3.57 17.68
CA TRP A 191 5.08 -3.27 18.51
C TRP A 191 3.97 -2.62 17.67
N HIS A 192 4.34 -1.64 16.84
CA HIS A 192 3.41 -0.96 15.93
C HIS A 192 2.87 -1.86 14.83
N GLU A 193 3.68 -2.74 14.25
CA GLU A 193 3.24 -3.59 13.13
C GLU A 193 2.33 -4.74 13.61
N ARG A 194 2.62 -5.37 14.75
CA ARG A 194 1.86 -6.53 15.27
C ARG A 194 0.38 -6.22 15.50
N ARG A 195 0.09 -5.04 16.04
CA ARG A 195 -1.27 -4.56 16.32
C ARG A 195 -2.04 -4.13 15.07
N LYS A 196 -1.40 -4.05 13.90
CA LYS A 196 -2.08 -3.73 12.64
C LYS A 196 -2.85 -4.93 12.11
N TYR A 197 -2.41 -6.17 12.36
CA TYR A 197 -3.07 -7.39 11.82
C TYR A 197 -3.34 -7.34 10.31
N ASN A 198 -2.55 -6.57 9.57
CA ASN A 198 -2.61 -6.49 8.11
C ASN A 198 -1.54 -7.35 7.44
N LYS A 199 -0.84 -8.18 8.22
CA LYS A 199 0.15 -9.15 7.74
C LYS A 199 0.12 -10.38 8.62
N ALA A 200 0.25 -11.55 8.02
CA ALA A 200 0.41 -12.81 8.72
C ALA A 200 1.04 -13.85 7.78
N VAL A 201 1.11 -15.10 8.25
CA VAL A 201 1.71 -16.21 7.53
C VAL A 201 0.71 -17.36 7.35
N ILE A 202 0.59 -17.87 6.12
CA ILE A 202 -0.17 -19.06 5.72
C ILE A 202 0.78 -20.07 5.08
N ASN A 203 0.85 -21.30 5.58
CA ASN A 203 1.73 -22.35 5.02
C ASN A 203 3.20 -21.90 4.83
N GLY A 204 3.72 -21.07 5.74
CA GLY A 204 5.07 -20.48 5.63
C GLY A 204 5.20 -19.36 4.59
N ARG A 205 4.10 -18.92 3.95
CA ARG A 205 4.06 -17.70 3.11
C ARG A 205 3.62 -16.50 3.90
N LYS A 206 4.31 -15.38 3.77
CA LYS A 206 3.75 -14.10 4.18
C LYS A 206 2.62 -13.67 3.25
N PHE A 207 1.63 -13.03 3.84
CA PHE A 207 0.67 -12.24 3.09
C PHE A 207 0.49 -10.85 3.71
N ASP A 208 0.21 -9.88 2.86
CA ASP A 208 -0.09 -8.49 3.19
C ASP A 208 -1.53 -8.16 2.77
N LEU A 209 -2.26 -7.48 3.65
CA LEU A 209 -3.56 -6.90 3.35
C LEU A 209 -3.37 -5.43 2.97
N ASN A 210 -3.90 -5.05 1.82
CA ASN A 210 -3.91 -3.69 1.32
C ASN A 210 -5.35 -3.17 1.25
N PHE A 211 -5.55 -1.90 1.56
CA PHE A 211 -6.83 -1.22 1.34
C PHE A 211 -6.71 -0.28 0.15
N ILE A 212 -7.72 -0.30 -0.72
CA ILE A 212 -7.98 0.76 -1.70
C ILE A 212 -9.44 1.20 -1.57
N GLU A 213 -9.67 2.50 -1.59
CA GLU A 213 -11.03 3.03 -1.66
C GLU A 213 -11.49 2.99 -3.13
N ASP A 214 -12.58 2.29 -3.41
CA ASP A 214 -13.18 2.14 -4.75
C ASP A 214 -13.85 3.44 -5.26
N SER A 215 -13.90 4.49 -4.41
CA SER A 215 -14.48 5.78 -4.78
C SER A 215 -13.41 6.72 -5.37
N PRO A 216 -13.71 7.44 -6.47
CA PRO A 216 -12.85 8.54 -6.91
C PRO A 216 -12.78 9.57 -5.80
N SER A 217 -11.57 9.79 -5.25
CA SER A 217 -11.38 10.77 -4.19
C SER A 217 -11.82 12.15 -4.69
N SER A 218 -12.68 12.78 -3.90
CA SER A 218 -13.04 14.18 -4.07
C SER A 218 -11.78 15.04 -3.92
N GLU A 219 -11.54 15.90 -4.91
CA GLU A 219 -10.53 16.97 -4.95
C GLU A 219 -9.42 16.88 -3.90
N LEU A 220 -8.24 16.41 -4.31
CA LEU A 220 -7.00 16.60 -3.56
C LEU A 220 -6.81 18.09 -3.32
N SER A 221 -7.18 18.55 -2.12
CA SER A 221 -6.91 19.92 -1.69
C SER A 221 -5.40 20.15 -1.81
N ARG A 222 -5.00 21.18 -2.53
CA ARG A 222 -3.58 21.53 -2.64
C ARG A 222 -3.11 22.11 -1.30
N TYR A 223 -2.13 21.46 -0.69
CA TYR A 223 -1.44 21.92 0.51
C TYR A 223 -0.07 22.48 0.13
N GLN A 224 0.36 23.52 0.84
CA GLN A 224 1.70 24.09 0.75
C GLN A 224 2.47 23.80 2.02
N LYS A 225 3.68 23.25 1.88
CA LYS A 225 4.59 22.97 2.99
C LYS A 225 5.03 24.28 3.66
N CYS A 226 4.98 24.32 4.99
CA CYS A 226 5.29 25.50 5.79
C CYS A 226 6.56 25.32 6.61
N ALA A 227 6.56 24.44 7.61
CA ALA A 227 7.67 24.29 8.55
C ALA A 227 7.72 22.87 9.14
N ALA A 228 8.91 22.41 9.52
CA ALA A 228 9.07 21.18 10.28
C ALA A 228 8.55 21.35 11.72
N ILE A 229 7.98 20.30 12.29
CA ILE A 229 7.45 20.28 13.65
C ILE A 229 7.65 18.89 14.29
N THR A 230 7.86 18.88 15.61
CA THR A 230 7.66 17.70 16.45
C THR A 230 6.60 18.04 17.49
N LEU A 231 5.56 17.22 17.59
CA LEU A 231 4.38 17.49 18.41
C LEU A 231 3.93 16.22 19.13
N GLN A 232 3.50 16.34 20.38
CA GLN A 232 2.74 15.29 21.07
C GLN A 232 1.26 15.65 21.09
N CYS A 233 0.40 14.71 20.70
CA CYS A 233 -1.05 14.93 20.63
C CYS A 233 -1.82 13.62 20.82
N ILE A 234 -3.12 13.75 21.07
CA ILE A 234 -4.04 12.61 21.21
C ILE A 234 -4.77 12.39 19.89
N ILE A 235 -4.86 11.15 19.42
CA ILE A 235 -5.68 10.80 18.26
C ILE A 235 -7.16 10.83 18.64
N THR A 236 -7.95 11.62 17.92
CA THR A 236 -9.40 11.77 18.15
C THR A 236 -10.25 10.94 17.19
N ASP A 237 -9.71 10.63 16.01
CA ASP A 237 -10.35 9.80 14.98
C ASP A 237 -9.27 9.10 14.13
N ASP A 238 -9.42 7.80 13.97
CA ASP A 238 -8.56 6.87 13.23
C ASP A 238 -9.32 6.16 12.09
N THR A 239 -10.50 6.65 11.70
CA THR A 239 -11.33 6.08 10.63
C THR A 239 -10.52 5.89 9.33
N HIS A 240 -9.63 6.82 9.01
CA HIS A 240 -8.79 6.80 7.81
C HIS A 240 -7.36 6.30 8.06
N ALA A 241 -7.11 5.60 9.17
CA ALA A 241 -5.77 5.15 9.54
C ALA A 241 -5.13 4.22 8.49
N PHE A 242 -5.94 3.46 7.75
CA PHE A 242 -5.46 2.51 6.73
C PHE A 242 -5.62 2.98 5.29
N ASP A 243 -6.15 4.19 5.11
CA ASP A 243 -6.32 4.82 3.81
C ASP A 243 -4.96 5.18 3.20
N TYR A 244 -4.99 5.65 1.94
CA TYR A 244 -3.82 6.21 1.29
C TYR A 244 -4.13 7.61 0.71
N PRO A 245 -3.56 8.69 1.30
CA PRO A 245 -2.73 8.69 2.50
C PRO A 245 -3.51 8.26 3.75
N ALA A 246 -2.80 7.71 4.74
CA ALA A 246 -3.39 7.45 6.06
C ALA A 246 -3.65 8.80 6.75
N GLU A 247 -4.78 8.95 7.42
CA GLU A 247 -5.12 10.18 8.16
C GLU A 247 -5.57 9.86 9.59
N PHE A 248 -5.07 10.65 10.53
CA PHE A 248 -5.41 10.61 11.96
C PHE A 248 -5.82 12.02 12.40
N LYS A 249 -7.07 12.21 12.84
CA LYS A 249 -7.46 13.49 13.47
C LYS A 249 -6.84 13.59 14.85
N ILE A 250 -6.46 14.80 15.24
CA ILE A 250 -5.75 15.05 16.50
C ILE A 250 -6.45 16.10 17.36
N ALA A 251 -6.25 16.01 18.67
CA ALA A 251 -6.65 17.06 19.60
C ALA A 251 -5.58 18.16 19.62
N HIS A 252 -5.76 19.20 18.80
CA HIS A 252 -4.87 20.36 18.74
C HIS A 252 -5.64 21.60 18.23
N ASP A 253 -5.34 22.79 18.75
CA ASP A 253 -6.11 24.01 18.45
C ASP A 253 -5.93 24.49 17.00
N ASP A 254 -4.71 24.34 16.45
CA ASP A 254 -4.34 24.90 15.14
C ASP A 254 -4.11 23.86 14.03
N ILE A 255 -4.13 22.55 14.34
CA ILE A 255 -3.73 21.49 13.41
C ILE A 255 -4.77 20.39 13.45
N ASP A 256 -5.40 20.11 12.31
CA ASP A 256 -6.57 19.22 12.25
C ASP A 256 -6.19 17.73 12.30
N ALA A 257 -5.05 17.39 11.69
CA ALA A 257 -4.70 16.00 11.44
C ALA A 257 -3.20 15.75 11.23
N ILE A 258 -2.82 14.49 11.37
CA ILE A 258 -1.58 13.92 10.83
C ILE A 258 -1.95 13.10 9.60
N VAL A 259 -1.21 13.26 8.50
CA VAL A 259 -1.35 12.43 7.30
C VAL A 259 -0.05 11.72 6.96
N SER A 260 -0.13 10.48 6.47
CA SER A 260 1.03 9.70 6.05
C SER A 260 0.92 9.14 4.64
N PHE A 261 1.94 9.44 3.83
CA PHE A 261 2.09 8.89 2.48
C PHE A 261 3.05 7.69 2.42
N THR A 262 3.55 7.24 3.57
CA THR A 262 4.39 6.05 3.68
C THR A 262 3.62 4.89 4.29
N ALA A 263 3.75 3.71 3.67
CA ALA A 263 3.16 2.48 4.17
C ALA A 263 3.69 2.08 5.56
N THR A 264 4.82 2.65 6.03
CA THR A 264 5.33 2.41 7.39
C THR A 264 4.35 2.89 8.46
N TYR A 265 3.71 4.05 8.27
CA TYR A 265 2.83 4.65 9.26
C TYR A 265 1.34 4.54 8.90
N THR A 266 0.99 3.74 7.90
CA THR A 266 -0.39 3.28 7.70
C THR A 266 -0.80 2.39 8.88
N GLY A 267 -1.95 2.68 9.49
CA GLY A 267 -2.46 1.97 10.67
C GLY A 267 -1.67 2.23 11.95
N GLN A 268 -0.94 3.34 12.03
CA GLN A 268 0.09 3.53 13.05
C GLN A 268 -0.44 3.85 14.44
N ALA A 269 -1.57 4.53 14.55
CA ALA A 269 -2.18 5.00 15.79
C ALA A 269 -3.71 4.83 15.75
N PHE A 270 -4.32 4.65 16.91
CA PHE A 270 -5.77 4.47 17.07
C PHE A 270 -6.37 5.55 17.97
N LYS A 271 -7.68 5.73 17.89
CA LYS A 271 -8.41 6.73 18.69
C LYS A 271 -8.16 6.54 20.19
N GLY A 272 -7.83 7.65 20.86
CA GLY A 272 -7.53 7.71 22.29
C GLY A 272 -6.04 7.61 22.62
N GLU A 273 -5.20 7.15 21.68
CA GLU A 273 -3.77 7.01 21.90
C GLU A 273 -3.06 8.38 21.87
N THR A 274 -2.01 8.50 22.69
CA THR A 274 -1.10 9.65 22.64
C THR A 274 0.08 9.32 21.73
N VAL A 275 0.32 10.15 20.73
CA VAL A 275 1.44 10.00 19.80
C VAL A 275 2.42 11.15 19.89
N GLU A 276 3.67 10.88 19.56
CA GLU A 276 4.63 11.87 19.09
C GLU A 276 4.74 11.77 17.58
N VAL A 277 4.61 12.90 16.90
CA VAL A 277 4.78 13.01 15.46
C VAL A 277 5.89 13.99 15.14
N SER A 278 6.78 13.61 14.23
CA SER A 278 7.78 14.47 13.61
C SER A 278 7.51 14.52 12.12
N GLY A 279 7.32 15.71 11.55
CA GLY A 279 6.93 15.88 10.16
C GLY A 279 6.92 17.33 9.70
N ILE A 280 6.27 17.60 8.57
CA ILE A 280 6.15 18.95 8.00
C ILE A 280 4.70 19.44 8.16
N VAL A 281 4.50 20.62 8.75
CA VAL A 281 3.20 21.30 8.70
C VAL A 281 2.96 21.78 7.28
N GLU A 282 1.79 21.50 6.74
CA GLU A 282 1.32 22.03 5.47
C GLU A 282 -0.08 22.63 5.61
N GLN A 283 -0.38 23.62 4.78
CA GLN A 283 -1.61 24.40 4.85
C GLN A 283 -2.28 24.50 3.49
N ASN A 284 -3.60 24.35 3.43
CA ASN A 284 -4.37 24.58 2.20
C ASN A 284 -4.81 26.05 2.06
N HIS A 285 -5.44 26.37 0.93
CA HIS A 285 -5.93 27.73 0.64
C HIS A 285 -7.03 28.24 1.59
N LEU A 286 -7.69 27.35 2.34
CA LEU A 286 -8.69 27.69 3.37
C LEU A 286 -8.06 27.93 4.74
N GLY A 287 -6.75 27.77 4.89
CA GLY A 287 -6.06 27.93 6.18
C GLY A 287 -6.00 26.67 7.03
N ILE A 288 -6.54 25.55 6.57
CA ILE A 288 -6.53 24.27 7.30
C ILE A 288 -5.12 23.71 7.29
N LYS A 289 -4.59 23.39 8.48
CA LYS A 289 -3.25 22.83 8.67
C LYS A 289 -3.30 21.35 9.01
N ARG A 290 -2.32 20.60 8.52
CA ARG A 290 -2.05 19.21 8.90
C ARG A 290 -0.54 18.95 8.95
N ILE A 291 -0.13 17.89 9.63
CA ILE A 291 1.26 17.43 9.64
C ILE A 291 1.40 16.27 8.65
N VAL A 292 2.26 16.41 7.65
CA VAL A 292 2.59 15.34 6.71
C VAL A 292 3.84 14.58 7.16
N VAL A 293 3.74 13.24 7.12
CA VAL A 293 4.82 12.28 7.38
C VAL A 293 5.02 11.39 6.14
N GLY A 294 6.26 11.28 5.67
CA GLY A 294 6.58 10.81 4.33
C GLY A 294 6.50 11.94 3.30
N SER A 295 6.96 13.15 3.66
CA SER A 295 6.88 14.34 2.82
C SER A 295 7.79 14.28 1.58
N SER A 296 8.71 13.32 1.54
CA SER A 296 9.57 12.96 0.41
C SER A 296 9.82 11.45 0.37
N ARG A 297 10.51 10.97 -0.67
CA ARG A 297 10.86 9.54 -0.82
C ARG A 297 11.82 9.04 0.28
N GLU A 298 12.65 9.93 0.83
CA GLU A 298 13.68 9.61 1.82
C GLU A 298 13.23 9.98 3.25
N ALA A 299 12.48 11.08 3.42
CA ALA A 299 11.80 11.54 4.65
C ALA A 299 12.51 11.22 5.99
N HIS A 300 13.84 11.36 6.02
CA HIS A 300 14.64 11.14 7.22
C HIS A 300 14.20 12.09 8.34
N GLY A 301 14.08 11.56 9.56
CA GLY A 301 13.60 12.29 10.72
C GLY A 301 12.07 12.42 10.85
N GLU A 302 11.29 11.89 9.89
CA GLU A 302 9.83 11.91 9.95
C GLU A 302 9.25 10.60 10.53
N TYR A 303 8.39 10.71 11.54
CA TYR A 303 7.79 9.56 12.20
C TYR A 303 6.47 9.84 12.89
N ILE A 304 5.72 8.76 13.16
CA ILE A 304 4.59 8.72 14.09
C ILE A 304 4.86 7.58 15.07
N LYS A 305 4.99 7.91 16.36
CA LYS A 305 5.25 6.94 17.44
C LYS A 305 4.18 7.05 18.50
N VAL A 306 3.58 5.93 18.91
CA VAL A 306 2.66 5.91 20.06
C VAL A 306 3.49 5.91 21.33
N LEU A 307 3.18 6.86 22.21
CA LEU A 307 3.81 6.99 23.52
C LEU A 307 2.98 6.31 24.62
N ARG A 308 1.64 6.35 24.47
CA ARG A 308 0.68 5.75 25.40
C ARG A 308 -0.50 5.20 24.61
N ALA A 309 -0.76 3.90 24.76
CA ALA A 309 -1.88 3.17 24.19
C ALA A 309 -3.01 2.99 25.21
#